data_AF-A0AAW8F4C5-F1
#
_entry.id   AF-A0AAW8F4C5-F1
#
_cell.length_a   1.000
_cell.length_b   1.000
_cell.length_c   1.000
_cell.angle_alpha   90.00
_cell.angle_beta   90.00
_cell.angle_gamma   90.00
#
_symmetry.space_group_name_H-M   'P 1'
#
loop_
_entity.id
_entity.type
_entity.pdbx_description
1 polymer ?
#
loop_
_entity_poly.entity_id
_entity_poly.type
_entity_poly.pdbx_seq_one_letter_code
_entity_poly.pdbx_strand_id
1 'polypeptide(L)'
;MWHLDPPGVTPRDSYVRSVLPTQMLERRRRLLAATDTVQQAGVRFRGAVGAQTMHELDSGAFAVPGIAPGDFVKWAYKNGMCSGGGRDIYDEILDAPEDERCPMCGQGEVKQLDHVMPKMKYPALCVDPLNLVPICERCNYVKGQASPTSVDTTPLHPYVDQVDTESWLDAKVVPNRQGQLKYYVAAPPGWDDSLTARVHHHFALFELAKRYSVHANRTLKSIKYSLQEQVDRAGEDAVRAYLLDAAVSRLQHDPNSWDGVAHRAWAADAEFCRGAFSADAPRRSLASSPAARMTPMAITMKNFSLLWTDPDGVHWASAVGYDEPSAARRQKELEDAGCREVEIIETEPGQLPDPRP
;
A
#
# COMPACT_ATOMS: atom_id res chain seq x y z
N MET A 1 0.55 1.78 1.90
CA MET A 1 0.69 3.24 2.02
C MET A 1 -0.58 3.71 2.74
N TRP A 2 -0.46 4.67 3.65
CA TRP A 2 -1.58 5.19 4.44
C TRP A 2 -1.72 6.70 4.18
N HIS A 3 -2.94 7.16 3.97
CA HIS A 3 -3.23 8.57 3.77
C HIS A 3 -3.12 9.34 5.08
N LEU A 4 -2.60 10.57 5.01
CA LEU A 4 -2.56 11.49 6.13
C LEU A 4 -3.19 12.81 5.71
N ASP A 5 -3.84 13.48 6.65
CA ASP A 5 -4.28 14.85 6.40
C ASP A 5 -3.06 15.76 6.18
N PRO A 6 -3.08 16.65 5.17
CA PRO A 6 -1.99 17.60 4.96
C PRO A 6 -1.88 18.56 6.16
N PRO A 7 -0.66 18.93 6.59
CA PRO A 7 -0.49 19.89 7.67
C PRO A 7 -1.16 21.25 7.33
N GLY A 8 -1.91 21.80 8.28
CA GLY A 8 -2.65 23.06 8.10
C GLY A 8 -1.78 24.32 8.06
N VAL A 9 -0.47 24.21 8.34
CA VAL A 9 0.46 25.33 8.40
C VAL A 9 0.95 25.72 7.00
N THR A 10 0.93 27.01 6.70
CA THR A 10 1.40 27.53 5.40
C THR A 10 2.93 27.48 5.29
N PRO A 11 3.49 27.46 4.06
CA PRO A 11 4.94 27.55 3.86
C PRO A 11 5.55 28.80 4.51
N ARG A 12 4.86 29.94 4.37
CA ARG A 12 5.28 31.22 4.97
C ARG A 12 5.35 31.13 6.48
N ASP A 13 4.29 30.66 7.12
CA ASP A 13 4.20 30.64 8.58
C ASP A 13 5.22 29.67 9.17
N SER A 14 5.36 28.47 8.58
CA SER A 14 6.39 27.52 8.99
C SER A 14 7.80 28.09 8.86
N TYR A 15 8.08 28.76 7.74
CA TYR A 15 9.37 29.38 7.50
C TYR A 15 9.68 30.53 8.46
N VAL A 16 8.77 31.50 8.59
CA VAL A 16 8.94 32.66 9.48
C VAL A 16 9.14 32.18 10.91
N ARG A 17 8.33 31.23 11.37
CA ARG A 17 8.44 30.65 12.70
C ARG A 17 9.78 29.96 12.93
N SER A 18 10.28 29.25 11.93
CA SER A 18 11.59 28.59 11.99
C SER A 18 12.75 29.59 12.09
N VAL A 19 12.69 30.75 11.40
CA VAL A 19 13.85 31.65 11.29
C VAL A 19 13.81 32.87 12.22
N LEU A 20 12.63 33.27 12.70
CA LEU A 20 12.45 34.46 13.54
C LEU A 20 13.34 34.47 14.81
N PRO A 21 13.53 33.33 15.53
CA PRO A 21 14.37 33.29 16.73
C PRO A 21 15.88 33.36 16.45
N THR A 22 16.31 33.47 15.20
CA THR A 22 17.74 33.53 14.85
C THR A 22 18.44 34.69 15.57
N GLN A 23 19.40 34.38 16.45
CA GLN A 23 20.08 35.37 17.29
C GLN A 23 20.99 36.32 16.50
N MET A 24 21.70 35.81 15.49
CA MET A 24 22.59 36.65 14.67
C MET A 24 21.77 37.59 13.78
N LEU A 25 21.79 38.89 14.08
CA LEU A 25 20.95 39.91 13.44
C LEU A 25 21.05 39.91 11.91
N GLU A 26 22.26 39.90 11.36
CA GLU A 26 22.47 39.93 9.91
C GLU A 26 21.94 38.66 9.23
N ARG A 27 22.15 37.49 9.86
CA ARG A 27 21.59 36.22 9.37
C ARG A 27 20.06 36.26 9.41
N ARG A 28 19.48 36.72 10.51
CA ARG A 28 18.02 36.84 10.65
C ARG A 28 17.45 37.77 9.58
N ARG A 29 18.09 38.92 9.33
CA ARG A 29 17.69 39.86 8.27
C ARG A 29 17.67 39.18 6.89
N ARG A 30 18.74 38.46 6.54
CA ARG A 30 18.83 37.72 5.27
C ARG A 30 17.76 36.63 5.15
N LEU A 31 17.51 35.88 6.22
CA LEU A 31 16.47 34.84 6.23
C LEU A 31 15.07 35.45 6.09
N LEU A 32 14.75 36.49 6.86
CA LEU A 32 13.44 37.15 6.77
C LEU A 32 13.22 37.79 5.39
N ALA A 33 14.26 38.31 4.74
CA ALA A 33 14.17 38.82 3.37
C ALA A 33 13.85 37.73 2.33
N ALA A 34 14.12 36.45 2.62
CA ALA A 34 13.81 35.32 1.73
C ALA A 34 12.37 34.78 1.89
N THR A 35 11.54 35.37 2.76
CA THR A 35 10.19 34.86 3.06
C THR A 35 9.30 34.74 1.83
N ASP A 36 9.29 35.75 0.95
CA ASP A 36 8.46 35.72 -0.26
C ASP A 36 8.97 34.69 -1.27
N THR A 37 10.28 34.48 -1.36
CA THR A 37 10.88 33.41 -2.18
C THR A 37 10.40 32.03 -1.72
N VAL A 38 10.39 31.79 -0.40
CA VAL A 38 9.91 30.52 0.18
C VAL A 38 8.42 30.33 -0.06
N GLN A 39 7.62 31.38 0.12
CA GLN A 39 6.18 31.32 -0.17
C GLN A 39 5.91 30.99 -1.64
N GLN A 40 6.60 31.64 -2.58
CA GLN A 40 6.44 31.37 -4.02
C GLN A 40 6.89 29.96 -4.39
N ALA A 41 7.98 29.47 -3.79
CA ALA A 41 8.41 28.09 -3.95
C ALA A 41 7.34 27.10 -3.48
N GLY A 42 6.73 27.34 -2.31
CA GLY A 42 5.64 26.51 -1.80
C GLY A 42 4.39 26.51 -2.68
N VAL A 43 4.02 27.68 -3.25
CA VAL A 43 2.93 27.79 -4.24
C VAL A 43 3.25 26.96 -5.49
N ARG A 44 4.46 27.06 -6.04
CA ARG A 44 4.88 26.27 -7.20
C ARG A 44 4.84 24.77 -6.89
N PHE A 45 5.34 24.37 -5.72
CA PHE A 45 5.34 22.98 -5.31
C PHE A 45 3.92 22.42 -5.19
N ARG A 46 3.01 23.13 -4.49
CA ARG A 46 1.59 22.75 -4.39
C ARG A 46 0.90 22.65 -5.74
N GLY A 47 1.20 23.57 -6.66
CA GLY A 47 0.72 23.51 -8.04
C GLY A 47 1.17 22.23 -8.76
N ALA A 48 2.45 21.88 -8.65
CA ALA A 48 3.00 20.66 -9.24
C ALA A 48 2.49 19.37 -8.58
N VAL A 49 2.23 19.39 -7.26
CA VAL A 49 1.58 18.29 -6.54
C VAL A 49 0.17 18.08 -7.08
N GLY A 50 -0.65 19.15 -7.14
CA GLY A 50 -2.02 19.07 -7.62
C GLY A 50 -2.16 18.71 -9.10
N ALA A 51 -1.17 19.09 -9.93
CA ALA A 51 -1.11 18.72 -11.34
C ALA A 51 -0.38 17.39 -11.60
N GLN A 52 0.14 16.71 -10.57
CA GLN A 52 0.96 15.49 -10.68
C GLN A 52 2.25 15.66 -11.53
N THR A 53 2.80 16.87 -11.59
CA THR A 53 3.99 17.24 -12.38
C THR A 53 5.24 17.49 -11.53
N MET A 54 5.33 16.94 -10.31
CA MET A 54 6.50 17.11 -9.43
C MET A 54 7.84 16.74 -10.10
N HIS A 55 7.82 15.76 -11.00
CA HIS A 55 8.98 15.31 -11.77
C HIS A 55 9.48 16.35 -12.80
N GLU A 56 8.66 17.34 -13.15
CA GLU A 56 9.00 18.43 -14.08
C GLU A 56 9.63 19.64 -13.37
N LEU A 57 9.64 19.66 -12.04
CA LEU A 57 10.16 20.78 -11.27
C LEU A 57 11.67 20.96 -11.48
N ASP A 58 12.06 22.14 -11.98
CA ASP A 58 13.46 22.53 -12.02
C ASP A 58 13.94 22.97 -10.63
N SER A 59 14.90 22.24 -10.06
CA SER A 59 15.55 22.57 -8.79
C SER A 59 16.16 23.99 -8.74
N GLY A 60 16.58 24.55 -9.88
CA GLY A 60 17.09 25.93 -9.97
C GLY A 60 16.06 26.97 -9.53
N ALA A 61 14.77 26.72 -9.79
CA ALA A 61 13.66 27.59 -9.41
C ALA A 61 13.36 27.60 -7.89
N PHE A 62 14.06 26.75 -7.11
CA PHE A 62 13.93 26.63 -5.65
C PHE A 62 15.19 27.06 -4.90
N ALA A 63 16.14 27.68 -5.59
CA ALA A 63 17.27 28.35 -4.97
C ALA A 63 16.80 29.57 -4.16
N VAL A 64 17.54 29.91 -3.10
CA VAL A 64 17.29 31.12 -2.30
C VAL A 64 18.36 32.17 -2.64
N PRO A 65 18.00 33.27 -3.31
CA PRO A 65 18.98 34.27 -3.73
C PRO A 65 19.84 34.79 -2.58
N GLY A 66 21.15 34.80 -2.78
CA GLY A 66 22.10 35.31 -1.80
C GLY A 66 22.37 34.39 -0.60
N ILE A 67 21.85 33.16 -0.56
CA ILE A 67 22.17 32.17 0.49
C ILE A 67 22.49 30.82 -0.17
N ALA A 68 23.66 30.26 0.11
CA ALA A 68 24.03 28.95 -0.41
C ALA A 68 23.07 27.85 0.12
N PRO A 69 22.71 26.82 -0.68
CA PRO A 69 21.73 25.81 -0.27
C PRO A 69 22.07 25.13 1.07
N GLY A 70 23.33 24.77 1.28
CA GLY A 70 23.77 24.14 2.53
C GLY A 70 23.63 25.05 3.75
N ASP A 71 23.91 26.33 3.60
CA ASP A 71 23.71 27.32 4.66
C ASP A 71 22.23 27.55 4.94
N PHE A 72 21.41 27.66 3.89
CA PHE A 72 19.97 27.84 4.03
C PHE A 72 19.34 26.66 4.79
N VAL A 73 19.63 25.43 4.36
CA VAL A 73 19.16 24.21 5.04
C VAL A 73 19.67 24.13 6.48
N LYS A 74 20.93 24.51 6.73
CA LYS A 74 21.47 24.53 8.10
C LYS A 74 20.72 25.53 8.97
N TRP A 75 20.46 26.74 8.48
CA TRP A 75 19.87 27.80 9.29
C TRP A 75 18.36 27.67 9.45
N ALA A 76 17.62 27.41 8.37
CA ALA A 76 16.17 27.31 8.40
C ALA A 76 15.71 25.95 8.93
N TYR A 77 16.21 24.85 8.37
CA TYR A 77 15.77 23.51 8.76
C TYR A 77 16.46 23.02 10.04
N LYS A 78 17.79 22.85 10.03
CA LYS A 78 18.47 22.23 11.19
C LYS A 78 18.35 23.07 12.46
N ASN A 79 18.65 24.36 12.38
CA ASN A 79 18.65 25.23 13.56
C ASN A 79 17.26 25.78 13.90
N GLY A 80 16.42 25.99 12.88
CA GLY A 80 15.10 26.63 13.02
C GLY A 80 13.96 25.63 13.23
N MET A 81 13.77 24.73 12.25
CA MET A 81 12.70 23.73 12.27
C MET A 81 12.96 22.62 13.28
N CYS A 82 14.13 21.97 13.26
CA CYS A 82 14.39 20.79 14.09
C CYS A 82 14.68 21.10 15.57
N SER A 83 15.17 22.30 15.88
CA SER A 83 15.66 22.67 17.22
C SER A 83 15.29 24.08 17.67
N GLY A 84 14.54 24.83 16.85
CA GLY A 84 14.28 26.24 17.05
C GLY A 84 12.78 26.54 17.09
N GLY A 85 12.40 27.71 16.57
CA GLY A 85 11.02 28.19 16.66
C GLY A 85 9.98 27.32 15.95
N GLY A 86 10.40 26.53 14.95
CA GLY A 86 9.53 25.62 14.20
C GLY A 86 9.40 24.22 14.80
N ARG A 87 9.99 23.98 15.98
CA ARG A 87 10.04 22.63 16.58
C ARG A 87 8.66 22.02 16.81
N ASP A 88 7.70 22.83 17.21
CA ASP A 88 6.33 22.34 17.44
C ASP A 88 5.63 21.93 16.15
N ILE A 89 5.89 22.62 15.02
CA ILE A 89 5.40 22.18 13.70
C ILE A 89 6.07 20.86 13.30
N TYR A 90 7.38 20.72 13.56
CA TYR A 90 8.09 19.48 13.31
C TYR A 90 7.47 18.32 14.10
N ASP A 91 7.22 18.51 15.40
CA ASP A 91 6.64 17.49 16.28
C ASP A 91 5.20 17.17 15.88
N GLU A 92 4.38 18.17 15.54
CA GLU A 92 3.01 17.97 15.03
C GLU A 92 2.98 17.08 13.79
N ILE A 93 3.88 17.31 12.81
CA ILE A 93 3.96 16.48 11.60
C ILE A 93 4.48 15.08 11.93
N LEU A 94 5.42 14.96 12.88
CA LEU A 94 6.01 13.68 13.28
C LEU A 94 4.98 12.79 13.98
N ASP A 95 4.14 13.38 14.82
CA ASP A 95 3.14 12.71 15.66
C ASP A 95 1.81 12.49 14.95
N ALA A 96 1.64 13.04 13.73
CA ALA A 96 0.39 12.95 12.96
C ALA A 96 -0.07 11.51 12.64
N PRO A 97 0.82 10.53 12.33
CA PRO A 97 0.37 9.18 12.00
C PRO A 97 -0.13 8.41 13.24
N GLU A 98 -1.32 7.83 13.14
CA GLU A 98 -1.87 6.91 14.14
C GLU A 98 -0.89 5.75 14.40
N ASP A 99 -0.76 5.34 15.66
CA ASP A 99 0.14 4.28 16.14
C ASP A 99 1.62 4.46 15.73
N GLU A 100 2.06 5.70 15.49
CA GLU A 100 3.39 6.01 14.92
C GLU A 100 3.67 5.24 13.61
N ARG A 101 2.62 4.92 12.85
CA ARG A 101 2.72 4.04 11.68
C ARG A 101 3.24 4.81 10.47
N CYS A 102 4.39 4.39 9.93
CA CYS A 102 5.00 5.02 8.77
C CYS A 102 4.04 4.96 7.56
N PRO A 103 3.62 6.10 7.00
CA PRO A 103 2.63 6.14 5.92
C PRO A 103 3.17 5.57 4.60
N MET A 104 4.50 5.49 4.44
CA MET A 104 5.11 4.93 3.25
C MET A 104 4.95 3.39 3.23
N CYS A 105 5.42 2.69 4.26
CA CYS A 105 5.33 1.22 4.27
C CYS A 105 4.13 0.65 5.03
N GLY A 106 3.40 1.49 5.77
CA GLY A 106 2.29 1.10 6.63
C GLY A 106 2.69 0.26 7.83
N GLN A 107 3.98 0.16 8.20
CA GLN A 107 4.46 -0.83 9.20
C GLN A 107 5.57 -0.36 10.13
N GLY A 108 6.53 0.41 9.61
CA GLY A 108 7.66 0.85 10.44
C GLY A 108 7.23 1.97 11.37
N GLU A 109 7.85 2.03 12.54
CA GLU A 109 7.67 3.13 13.48
C GLU A 109 8.25 4.44 12.91
N VAL A 110 7.48 5.52 12.97
CA VAL A 110 7.89 6.87 12.55
C VAL A 110 8.94 7.38 13.52
N LYS A 111 10.07 7.85 12.98
CA LYS A 111 11.16 8.42 13.77
C LYS A 111 11.73 9.70 13.20
N GLN A 112 11.34 10.06 11.97
CA GLN A 112 11.96 11.15 11.21
C GLN A 112 10.92 11.82 10.30
N LEU A 113 11.20 13.06 9.93
CA LEU A 113 10.58 13.69 8.76
C LEU A 113 11.52 13.57 7.56
N ASP A 114 11.00 13.09 6.44
CA ASP A 114 11.67 13.10 5.15
C ASP A 114 11.16 14.25 4.26
N HIS A 115 12.02 14.66 3.33
CA HIS A 115 11.69 15.67 2.34
C HIS A 115 11.27 15.00 1.04
N VAL A 116 10.01 15.13 0.63
CA VAL A 116 9.50 14.59 -0.66
C VAL A 116 10.41 15.03 -1.80
N MET A 117 10.67 16.33 -1.90
CA MET A 117 11.68 16.95 -2.73
C MET A 117 12.96 17.21 -1.91
N PRO A 118 14.12 16.61 -2.27
CA PRO A 118 15.33 16.64 -1.46
C PRO A 118 15.79 18.05 -1.08
N LYS A 119 15.90 18.33 0.22
CA LYS A 119 16.22 19.67 0.76
C LYS A 119 17.50 20.32 0.20
N MET A 120 18.49 19.52 -0.21
CA MET A 120 19.73 20.06 -0.77
C MET A 120 19.57 20.53 -2.22
N LYS A 121 18.62 19.95 -2.97
CA LYS A 121 18.27 20.37 -4.34
C LYS A 121 17.17 21.43 -4.33
N TYR A 122 16.25 21.35 -3.38
CA TYR A 122 15.09 22.24 -3.24
C TYR A 122 15.13 22.99 -1.89
N PRO A 123 16.14 23.83 -1.63
CA PRO A 123 16.35 24.43 -0.31
C PRO A 123 15.18 25.31 0.15
N ALA A 124 14.48 26.00 -0.77
CA ALA A 124 13.29 26.78 -0.42
C ALA A 124 12.12 25.94 0.14
N LEU A 125 12.10 24.63 -0.09
CA LEU A 125 11.09 23.70 0.44
C LEU A 125 11.54 22.98 1.71
N CYS A 126 12.72 23.29 2.26
CA CYS A 126 13.30 22.50 3.36
C CYS A 126 12.50 22.57 4.67
N VAL A 127 11.60 23.55 4.80
CA VAL A 127 10.66 23.69 5.93
C VAL A 127 9.21 23.83 5.45
N ASP A 128 8.90 23.52 4.19
CA ASP A 128 7.51 23.52 3.72
C ASP A 128 6.79 22.29 4.30
N PRO A 129 5.71 22.46 5.08
CA PRO A 129 5.02 21.33 5.70
C PRO A 129 4.51 20.27 4.72
N LEU A 130 4.10 20.67 3.50
CA LEU A 130 3.67 19.69 2.49
C LEU A 130 4.85 18.83 1.99
N ASN A 131 6.06 19.40 2.01
CA ASN A 131 7.27 18.69 1.59
C ASN A 131 7.85 17.80 2.70
N LEU A 132 7.35 17.90 3.94
CA LEU A 132 7.80 17.15 5.10
C LEU A 132 6.84 16.00 5.43
N VAL A 133 7.31 14.76 5.32
CA VAL A 133 6.49 13.57 5.55
C VAL A 133 7.03 12.72 6.70
N PRO A 134 6.21 12.28 7.66
CA PRO A 134 6.65 11.36 8.69
C PRO A 134 7.04 10.03 8.05
N ILE A 135 8.13 9.44 8.51
CA ILE A 135 8.70 8.24 7.90
C ILE A 135 9.51 7.42 8.91
N CYS A 136 9.58 6.10 8.68
CA CYS A 136 10.51 5.23 9.40
C CYS A 136 11.91 5.28 8.79
N GLU A 137 12.94 5.01 9.60
CA GLU A 137 14.34 5.12 9.20
C GLU A 137 14.68 4.32 7.93
N ARG A 138 14.17 3.09 7.82
CA ARG A 138 14.43 2.24 6.65
C ARG A 138 13.81 2.81 5.37
N CYS A 139 12.59 3.34 5.44
CA CYS A 139 11.97 3.95 4.26
C CYS A 139 12.71 5.23 3.86
N ASN A 140 13.12 6.05 4.83
CA ASN A 140 13.92 7.24 4.58
C ASN A 140 15.26 6.89 3.89
N TYR A 141 15.96 5.88 4.41
CA TYR A 141 17.20 5.40 3.81
C TYR A 141 17.02 4.95 2.36
N VAL A 142 15.98 4.16 2.09
CA VAL A 142 15.73 3.60 0.75
C VAL A 142 15.28 4.67 -0.25
N LYS A 143 14.41 5.61 0.15
CA LYS A 143 14.02 6.73 -0.71
C LYS A 143 15.22 7.62 -1.04
N GLY A 144 16.08 7.86 -0.05
CA GLY A 144 17.30 8.63 -0.23
C GLY A 144 17.06 10.07 -0.70
N GLN A 145 17.92 10.56 -1.58
CA GLN A 145 17.92 11.95 -2.08
C GLN A 145 17.55 12.04 -3.58
N ALA A 146 16.88 11.00 -4.10
CA ALA A 146 16.39 10.99 -5.47
C ALA A 146 15.23 11.98 -5.61
N SER A 147 15.14 12.61 -6.78
CA SER A 147 13.97 13.38 -7.20
C SER A 147 13.23 12.54 -8.23
N PRO A 148 11.90 12.60 -8.28
CA PRO A 148 11.14 11.91 -9.33
C PRO A 148 11.61 12.34 -10.73
N THR A 149 11.65 11.38 -11.66
CA THR A 149 12.09 11.64 -13.05
C THR A 149 10.97 11.48 -14.08
N SER A 150 9.86 10.88 -13.67
CA SER A 150 8.61 10.79 -14.44
C SER A 150 7.42 10.71 -13.48
N VAL A 151 6.21 10.87 -14.00
CA VAL A 151 4.98 10.67 -13.21
C VAL A 151 4.95 9.26 -12.61
N ASP A 152 5.19 8.22 -13.43
CA ASP A 152 5.16 6.80 -13.03
C ASP A 152 6.17 6.41 -11.94
N THR A 153 7.30 7.13 -11.88
CA THR A 153 8.37 6.89 -10.90
C THR A 153 8.32 7.87 -9.73
N THR A 154 7.23 8.65 -9.63
CA THR A 154 6.97 9.52 -8.48
C THR A 154 6.35 8.67 -7.37
N PRO A 155 7.05 8.45 -6.24
CA PRO A 155 6.49 7.71 -5.12
C PRO A 155 5.20 8.38 -4.64
N LEU A 156 4.25 7.57 -4.16
CA LEU A 156 3.03 8.10 -3.57
C LEU A 156 3.32 9.08 -2.42
N HIS A 157 2.61 10.19 -2.43
CA HIS A 157 2.65 11.27 -1.47
C HIS A 157 1.55 11.03 -0.42
N PRO A 158 1.89 10.86 0.88
CA PRO A 158 0.92 10.49 1.91
C PRO A 158 -0.23 11.49 2.08
N TYR A 159 0.03 12.78 1.89
CA TYR A 159 -0.99 13.82 1.98
C TYR A 159 -1.93 13.95 0.76
N VAL A 160 -1.64 13.30 -0.37
CA VAL A 160 -2.31 13.60 -1.65
C VAL A 160 -2.88 12.35 -2.29
N ASP A 161 -2.12 11.25 -2.29
CA ASP A 161 -2.57 10.02 -2.92
C ASP A 161 -3.39 9.19 -1.94
N GLN A 162 -4.70 9.10 -2.18
CA GLN A 162 -5.65 8.32 -1.38
C GLN A 162 -5.85 6.94 -2.03
N VAL A 163 -4.92 6.03 -1.78
CA VAL A 163 -4.99 4.64 -2.29
C VAL A 163 -5.43 3.65 -1.21
N ASP A 164 -5.59 4.08 0.02
CA ASP A 164 -5.88 3.25 1.19
C ASP A 164 -7.37 2.92 1.37
N THR A 165 -8.26 3.54 0.59
CA THR A 165 -9.70 3.27 0.58
C THR A 165 -10.12 2.13 -0.36
N GLU A 166 -9.27 1.76 -1.31
CA GLU A 166 -9.51 0.69 -2.29
C GLU A 166 -8.56 -0.49 -2.06
N SER A 167 -9.04 -1.73 -2.24
CA SER A 167 -8.19 -2.93 -2.12
C SER A 167 -7.28 -3.09 -3.34
N TRP A 168 -5.99 -2.73 -3.18
CA TRP A 168 -4.95 -2.92 -4.19
C TRP A 168 -3.85 -3.91 -3.78
N LEU A 169 -3.78 -4.30 -2.50
CA LEU A 169 -2.82 -5.29 -2.03
C LEU A 169 -3.42 -6.70 -2.07
N ASP A 170 -2.66 -7.65 -2.59
CA ASP A 170 -3.03 -9.07 -2.54
C ASP A 170 -1.82 -9.99 -2.37
N ALA A 171 -2.06 -11.26 -2.07
CA ALA A 171 -1.02 -12.25 -1.88
C ALA A 171 -1.41 -13.65 -2.35
N LYS A 172 -0.41 -14.44 -2.72
CA LYS A 172 -0.57 -15.87 -3.04
C LYS A 172 0.35 -16.73 -2.19
N VAL A 173 -0.12 -17.90 -1.80
CA VAL A 173 0.70 -18.94 -1.18
C VAL A 173 1.75 -19.40 -2.19
N VAL A 174 3.01 -19.44 -1.76
CA VAL A 174 4.10 -19.94 -2.57
C VAL A 174 4.11 -21.47 -2.48
N PRO A 175 3.99 -22.19 -3.61
CA PRO A 175 3.96 -23.66 -3.60
C PRO A 175 5.19 -24.24 -2.92
N ASN A 176 5.01 -25.32 -2.15
CA ASN A 176 6.07 -26.03 -1.44
C ASN A 176 6.90 -25.18 -0.45
N ARG A 177 6.34 -24.06 0.04
CA ARG A 177 7.02 -23.16 1.00
C ARG A 177 6.27 -23.00 2.33
N GLN A 178 5.53 -24.02 2.74
CA GLN A 178 4.90 -24.08 4.07
C GLN A 178 4.07 -22.82 4.42
N GLY A 179 3.28 -22.34 3.47
CA GLY A 179 2.44 -21.17 3.68
C GLY A 179 3.13 -19.82 3.54
N GLN A 180 4.39 -19.76 3.12
CA GLN A 180 5.02 -18.49 2.77
C GLN A 180 4.19 -17.77 1.70
N LEU A 181 3.99 -16.46 1.89
CA LEU A 181 3.24 -15.63 0.95
C LEU A 181 4.15 -14.80 0.05
N LYS A 182 3.72 -14.60 -1.19
CA LYS A 182 4.21 -13.58 -2.11
C LYS A 182 3.13 -12.53 -2.31
N TYR A 183 3.40 -11.32 -1.81
CA TYR A 183 2.53 -10.16 -2.00
C TYR A 183 2.78 -9.49 -3.35
N TYR A 184 1.73 -8.91 -3.92
CA TYR A 184 1.75 -8.14 -5.16
C TYR A 184 0.67 -7.06 -5.14
N VAL A 185 0.81 -6.10 -6.08
CA VAL A 185 -0.22 -5.09 -6.34
C VAL A 185 -1.23 -5.70 -7.31
N ALA A 186 -2.49 -5.72 -6.91
CA ALA A 186 -3.67 -6.06 -7.71
C ALA A 186 -4.47 -4.76 -7.92
N ALA A 187 -4.06 -3.96 -8.91
CA ALA A 187 -4.65 -2.64 -9.13
C ALA A 187 -6.16 -2.73 -9.40
N PRO A 188 -6.99 -1.92 -8.72
CA PRO A 188 -8.41 -1.76 -9.05
C PRO A 188 -8.62 -1.37 -10.51
N PRO A 189 -9.66 -1.90 -11.18
CA PRO A 189 -9.91 -1.63 -12.60
C PRO A 189 -10.24 -0.16 -12.89
N GLY A 190 -10.63 0.63 -11.88
CA GLY A 190 -10.93 2.05 -12.02
C GLY A 190 -9.71 2.98 -11.98
N TRP A 191 -8.52 2.45 -11.68
CA TRP A 191 -7.30 3.27 -11.63
C TRP A 191 -6.80 3.58 -13.03
N ASP A 192 -6.32 4.80 -13.22
CA ASP A 192 -5.57 5.14 -14.43
C ASP A 192 -4.17 4.49 -14.43
N ASP A 193 -3.54 4.49 -15.61
CA ASP A 193 -2.23 3.88 -15.83
C ASP A 193 -1.14 4.53 -14.95
N SER A 194 -1.24 5.83 -14.71
CA SER A 194 -0.27 6.61 -13.93
C SER A 194 -0.31 6.22 -12.46
N LEU A 195 -1.51 6.21 -11.85
CA LEU A 195 -1.69 5.78 -10.46
C LEU A 195 -1.26 4.33 -10.28
N THR A 196 -1.66 3.45 -11.20
CA THR A 196 -1.24 2.04 -11.19
C THR A 196 0.28 1.92 -11.21
N ALA A 197 0.95 2.60 -12.15
CA ALA A 197 2.40 2.58 -12.25
C ALA A 197 3.08 3.13 -10.99
N ARG A 198 2.54 4.20 -10.40
CA ARG A 198 3.05 4.81 -9.17
C ARG A 198 2.90 3.90 -7.96
N VAL A 199 1.78 3.19 -7.82
CA VAL A 199 1.59 2.20 -6.74
C VAL A 199 2.57 1.04 -6.90
N HIS A 200 2.75 0.51 -8.11
CA HIS A 200 3.76 -0.50 -8.40
C HIS A 200 5.19 0.00 -8.08
N HIS A 201 5.52 1.22 -8.49
CA HIS A 201 6.81 1.85 -8.20
C HIS A 201 7.02 1.99 -6.69
N HIS A 202 6.04 2.53 -5.95
CA HIS A 202 6.10 2.68 -4.51
C HIS A 202 6.27 1.33 -3.80
N PHE A 203 5.50 0.33 -4.22
CA PHE A 203 5.55 -1.03 -3.68
C PHE A 203 6.93 -1.68 -3.88
N ALA A 204 7.53 -1.49 -5.06
CA ALA A 204 8.88 -1.94 -5.38
C ALA A 204 9.95 -1.15 -4.59
N LEU A 205 9.88 0.18 -4.63
CA LEU A 205 10.83 1.09 -3.98
C LEU A 205 10.97 0.76 -2.50
N PHE A 206 9.87 0.61 -1.76
CA PHE A 206 9.92 0.34 -0.32
C PHE A 206 10.02 -1.15 0.04
N GLU A 207 10.26 -2.02 -0.95
CA GLU A 207 10.39 -3.47 -0.84
C GLU A 207 9.22 -4.14 -0.10
N LEU A 208 7.99 -3.65 -0.35
CA LEU A 208 6.82 -4.00 0.46
C LEU A 208 6.51 -5.50 0.40
N ALA A 209 6.65 -6.15 -0.76
CA ALA A 209 6.45 -7.60 -0.88
C ALA A 209 7.31 -8.41 0.09
N LYS A 210 8.60 -8.09 0.17
CA LYS A 210 9.55 -8.78 1.06
C LYS A 210 9.23 -8.51 2.52
N ARG A 211 8.88 -7.26 2.86
CA ARG A 211 8.59 -6.85 4.23
C ARG A 211 7.32 -7.53 4.73
N TYR A 212 6.24 -7.47 3.97
CA TYR A 212 4.97 -8.09 4.30
C TYR A 212 5.09 -9.62 4.40
N SER A 213 5.84 -10.27 3.50
CA SER A 213 6.12 -11.71 3.60
C SER A 213 6.84 -12.08 4.91
N VAL A 214 7.79 -11.26 5.40
CA VAL A 214 8.46 -11.49 6.69
C VAL A 214 7.48 -11.37 7.86
N HIS A 215 6.59 -10.39 7.84
CA HIS A 215 5.56 -10.24 8.88
C HIS A 215 4.56 -11.40 8.86
N ALA A 216 4.03 -11.76 7.68
CA ALA A 216 3.15 -12.91 7.51
C ALA A 216 3.78 -14.22 8.02
N ASN A 217 5.06 -14.45 7.73
CA ASN A 217 5.77 -15.64 8.23
C ASN A 217 5.89 -15.67 9.76
N ARG A 218 5.95 -14.51 10.42
CA ARG A 218 5.95 -14.44 11.89
C ARG A 218 4.56 -14.75 12.45
N THR A 219 3.52 -14.16 11.88
CA THR A 219 2.12 -14.46 12.24
C THR A 219 1.81 -15.94 12.04
N LEU A 220 2.19 -16.50 10.89
CA LEU A 220 1.97 -17.91 10.59
C LEU A 220 2.60 -18.80 11.67
N LYS A 221 3.85 -18.50 12.07
CA LYS A 221 4.52 -19.24 13.15
C LYS A 221 3.77 -19.15 14.48
N SER A 222 3.18 -18.01 14.83
CA SER A 222 2.43 -17.85 16.07
C SER A 222 1.08 -18.58 16.07
N ILE A 223 0.43 -18.70 14.91
CA ILE A 223 -0.88 -19.38 14.81
C ILE A 223 -0.79 -20.86 14.39
N LYS A 224 0.41 -21.32 13.98
CA LYS A 224 0.63 -22.65 13.38
C LYS A 224 0.05 -23.81 14.20
N TYR A 225 0.24 -23.79 15.52
CA TYR A 225 -0.26 -24.85 16.39
C TYR A 225 -1.79 -24.90 16.40
N SER A 226 -2.45 -23.73 16.51
CA SER A 226 -3.91 -23.66 16.46
C SER A 226 -4.45 -24.13 15.11
N LEU A 227 -3.78 -23.78 14.01
CA LEU A 227 -4.15 -24.28 12.69
C LEU A 227 -4.05 -25.81 12.61
N GLN A 228 -2.97 -26.41 13.13
CA GLN A 228 -2.82 -27.87 13.16
C GLN A 228 -3.92 -28.55 13.98
N GLU A 229 -4.22 -28.02 15.16
CA GLU A 229 -5.29 -28.55 16.01
C GLU A 229 -6.65 -28.51 15.30
N GLN A 230 -6.93 -27.42 14.57
CA GLN A 230 -8.18 -27.28 13.80
C GLN A 230 -8.25 -28.28 12.64
N VAL A 231 -7.14 -28.50 11.91
CA VAL A 231 -7.07 -29.55 10.88
C VAL A 231 -7.40 -30.91 11.49
N ASP A 232 -6.74 -31.26 12.61
CA ASP A 232 -6.86 -32.58 13.23
C ASP A 232 -8.28 -32.83 13.79
N ARG A 233 -8.95 -31.78 14.29
CA ARG A 233 -10.27 -31.89 14.92
C ARG A 233 -11.44 -31.75 13.95
N ALA A 234 -11.33 -30.87 12.97
CA ALA A 234 -12.47 -30.41 12.17
C ALA A 234 -12.16 -30.21 10.67
N GLY A 235 -10.92 -30.44 10.24
CA GLY A 235 -10.54 -30.47 8.83
C GLY A 235 -10.42 -29.10 8.16
N GLU A 236 -10.38 -29.14 6.82
CA GLU A 236 -10.09 -27.99 5.94
C GLU A 236 -11.05 -26.81 6.13
N ASP A 237 -12.36 -27.09 6.23
CA ASP A 237 -13.39 -26.06 6.29
C ASP A 237 -13.31 -25.24 7.58
N ALA A 238 -12.93 -25.86 8.70
CA ALA A 238 -12.75 -25.16 9.97
C ALA A 238 -11.58 -24.19 9.92
N VAL A 239 -10.44 -24.62 9.36
CA VAL A 239 -9.27 -23.75 9.15
C VAL A 239 -9.62 -22.58 8.23
N ARG A 240 -10.31 -22.87 7.12
CA ARG A 240 -10.75 -21.85 6.17
C ARG A 240 -11.66 -20.81 6.85
N ALA A 241 -12.65 -21.26 7.61
CA ALA A 241 -13.56 -20.39 8.34
C ALA A 241 -12.83 -19.50 9.37
N TYR A 242 -11.92 -20.08 10.16
CA TYR A 242 -11.09 -19.33 11.11
C TYR A 242 -10.26 -18.22 10.44
N LEU A 243 -9.62 -18.56 9.32
CA LEU A 243 -8.80 -17.59 8.59
C LEU A 243 -9.64 -16.50 7.92
N LEU A 244 -10.82 -16.83 7.39
CA LEU A 244 -11.74 -15.83 6.82
C LEU A 244 -12.27 -14.86 7.89
N ASP A 245 -12.67 -15.37 9.06
CA ASP A 245 -13.11 -14.53 10.18
C ASP A 245 -11.99 -13.57 10.62
N ALA A 246 -10.77 -14.09 10.77
CA ALA A 246 -9.58 -13.30 11.05
C ALA A 246 -9.29 -12.24 9.97
N ALA A 247 -9.50 -12.58 8.69
CA ALA A 247 -9.30 -11.66 7.57
C ALA A 247 -10.35 -10.53 7.57
N VAL A 248 -11.63 -10.85 7.79
CA VAL A 248 -12.72 -9.85 7.83
C VAL A 248 -12.43 -8.77 8.87
N SER A 249 -12.08 -9.16 10.10
CA SER A 249 -11.78 -8.19 11.16
C SER A 249 -10.66 -7.23 10.80
N ARG A 250 -9.60 -7.73 10.14
CA ARG A 250 -8.41 -6.93 9.78
C ARG A 250 -8.66 -6.04 8.58
N LEU A 251 -9.36 -6.56 7.57
CA LEU A 251 -9.65 -5.84 6.33
C LEU A 251 -10.73 -4.78 6.50
N GLN A 252 -11.57 -4.89 7.53
CA GLN A 252 -12.61 -3.91 7.84
C GLN A 252 -12.03 -2.52 8.17
N HIS A 253 -10.86 -2.47 8.82
CA HIS A 253 -10.19 -1.21 9.18
C HIS A 253 -9.17 -0.78 8.13
N ASP A 254 -8.47 -1.74 7.53
CA ASP A 254 -7.46 -1.49 6.51
C ASP A 254 -7.62 -2.51 5.36
N PRO A 255 -8.22 -2.11 4.22
CA PRO A 255 -8.45 -3.01 3.08
C PRO A 255 -7.14 -3.49 2.44
N ASN A 256 -6.01 -2.87 2.79
CA ASN A 256 -4.67 -3.21 2.33
C ASN A 256 -3.76 -3.69 3.48
N SER A 257 -4.36 -4.16 4.58
CA SER A 257 -3.64 -4.77 5.69
C SER A 257 -2.88 -5.99 5.20
N TRP A 258 -1.55 -6.01 5.34
CA TRP A 258 -0.78 -7.21 4.98
C TRP A 258 -1.26 -8.44 5.75
N ASP A 259 -1.72 -8.25 6.99
CA ASP A 259 -2.16 -9.34 7.86
C ASP A 259 -3.55 -9.84 7.45
N GLY A 260 -4.47 -8.92 7.14
CA GLY A 260 -5.78 -9.27 6.60
C GLY A 260 -5.65 -10.01 5.25
N VAL A 261 -4.82 -9.49 4.36
CA VAL A 261 -4.47 -10.13 3.08
C VAL A 261 -3.80 -11.48 3.30
N ALA A 262 -2.97 -11.64 4.33
CA ALA A 262 -2.32 -12.91 4.64
C ALA A 262 -3.35 -14.00 4.95
N HIS A 263 -4.26 -13.70 5.87
CA HIS A 263 -5.30 -14.62 6.30
C HIS A 263 -6.25 -14.97 5.14
N ARG A 264 -6.64 -13.99 4.32
CA ARG A 264 -7.45 -14.22 3.12
C ARG A 264 -6.72 -15.14 2.12
N ALA A 265 -5.44 -14.91 1.87
CA ALA A 265 -4.64 -15.70 0.94
C ALA A 265 -4.45 -17.15 1.43
N TRP A 266 -4.19 -17.36 2.73
CA TRP A 266 -4.15 -18.69 3.33
C TRP A 266 -5.50 -19.41 3.27
N ALA A 267 -6.59 -18.69 3.54
CA ALA A 267 -7.94 -19.24 3.47
C ALA A 267 -8.32 -19.66 2.05
N ALA A 268 -7.84 -18.95 1.02
CA ALA A 268 -8.13 -19.29 -0.37
C ALA A 268 -7.36 -20.53 -0.85
N ASP A 269 -6.23 -20.86 -0.23
CA ASP A 269 -5.37 -21.98 -0.64
C ASP A 269 -5.80 -23.29 0.03
N ALA A 270 -6.32 -24.21 -0.78
CA ALA A 270 -6.86 -25.49 -0.30
C ALA A 270 -5.77 -26.43 0.25
N GLU A 271 -4.55 -26.40 -0.29
CA GLU A 271 -3.45 -27.20 0.24
C GLU A 271 -3.01 -26.71 1.62
N PHE A 272 -2.93 -25.40 1.78
CA PHE A 272 -2.67 -24.75 3.07
C PHE A 272 -3.74 -25.14 4.09
N CYS A 273 -5.04 -25.02 3.75
CA CYS A 273 -6.13 -25.36 4.65
C CYS A 273 -6.15 -26.85 5.04
N ARG A 274 -5.59 -27.75 4.20
CA ARG A 274 -5.36 -29.17 4.53
C ARG A 274 -4.10 -29.44 5.35
N GLY A 275 -3.35 -28.42 5.74
CA GLY A 275 -2.18 -28.57 6.59
C GLY A 275 -0.83 -28.36 5.92
N ALA A 276 -0.75 -27.89 4.66
CA ALA A 276 0.53 -27.71 3.97
C ALA A 276 1.49 -26.68 4.63
N PHE A 277 1.05 -25.97 5.67
CA PHE A 277 1.90 -25.15 6.55
C PHE A 277 2.81 -25.97 7.49
N SER A 278 2.51 -27.26 7.71
CA SER A 278 3.31 -28.16 8.55
C SER A 278 4.37 -28.89 7.71
N ALA A 279 5.57 -29.10 8.29
CA ALA A 279 6.65 -29.83 7.63
C ALA A 279 6.33 -31.33 7.49
N ASP A 280 5.47 -31.83 8.38
CA ASP A 280 4.97 -33.19 8.44
C ASP A 280 3.71 -33.41 7.60
N ALA A 281 3.25 -32.38 6.87
CA ALA A 281 2.18 -32.54 5.90
C ALA A 281 2.62 -33.60 4.87
N PRO A 282 1.79 -34.61 4.57
CA PRO A 282 2.18 -35.68 3.67
C PRO A 282 2.57 -35.08 2.32
N ARG A 283 3.88 -35.10 2.01
CA ARG A 283 4.39 -34.70 0.70
C ARG A 283 3.79 -35.68 -0.30
N ARG A 284 2.86 -35.24 -1.14
CA ARG A 284 2.36 -36.09 -2.22
C ARG A 284 3.52 -36.39 -3.17
N SER A 285 4.04 -37.62 -3.06
CA SER A 285 4.75 -38.27 -4.15
C SER A 285 3.77 -38.43 -5.30
N LEU A 286 4.12 -37.91 -6.47
CA LEU A 286 3.48 -38.27 -7.74
C LEU A 286 3.85 -39.72 -8.06
N ALA A 287 3.27 -40.67 -7.33
CA ALA A 287 3.39 -42.09 -7.62
C ALA A 287 2.04 -42.76 -7.42
N SER A 288 1.53 -43.30 -8.52
CA SER A 288 0.36 -44.15 -8.63
C SER A 288 0.37 -45.28 -7.62
N SER A 289 -0.72 -45.47 -6.87
CA SER A 289 -1.02 -46.75 -6.21
C SER A 289 -2.52 -46.93 -5.91
N PRO A 290 -2.95 -48.20 -5.78
CA PRO A 290 -4.22 -48.67 -6.30
C PRO A 290 -5.38 -48.53 -5.31
N ALA A 291 -6.59 -48.52 -5.88
CA ALA A 291 -7.85 -48.34 -5.20
C ALA A 291 -8.09 -49.33 -4.05
N ALA A 292 -8.24 -48.82 -2.84
CA ALA A 292 -8.94 -49.48 -1.75
C ALA A 292 -10.31 -48.79 -1.58
N ARG A 293 -11.37 -49.58 -1.67
CA ARG A 293 -12.77 -49.17 -1.62
C ARG A 293 -13.12 -48.57 -0.25
N MET A 294 -13.23 -47.26 -0.19
CA MET A 294 -14.16 -46.55 0.71
C MET A 294 -15.27 -46.01 -0.16
N THR A 295 -16.52 -46.37 0.13
CA THR A 295 -17.70 -45.79 -0.52
C THR A 295 -17.77 -44.31 -0.12
N PRO A 296 -17.56 -43.35 -1.03
CA PRO A 296 -17.72 -41.95 -0.69
C PRO A 296 -19.20 -41.59 -0.77
N MET A 297 -19.72 -40.92 0.26
CA MET A 297 -20.85 -40.03 0.02
C MET A 297 -20.31 -38.88 -0.82
N ALA A 298 -20.60 -38.90 -2.11
CA ALA A 298 -20.28 -37.80 -3.01
C ALA A 298 -21.15 -36.60 -2.62
N ILE A 299 -20.58 -35.67 -1.87
CA ILE A 299 -21.06 -34.29 -1.89
C ILE A 299 -20.46 -33.69 -3.17
N THR A 300 -21.20 -33.79 -4.26
CA THR A 300 -20.91 -33.06 -5.51
C THR A 300 -21.04 -31.58 -5.20
N MET A 301 -19.93 -30.92 -4.88
CA MET A 301 -19.88 -29.45 -4.87
C MET A 301 -19.99 -28.98 -6.32
N LYS A 302 -21.11 -28.31 -6.61
CA LYS A 302 -21.33 -27.65 -7.89
C LYS A 302 -20.57 -26.33 -7.88
N ASN A 303 -19.71 -26.11 -8.88
CA ASN A 303 -19.09 -24.82 -9.11
C ASN A 303 -19.87 -24.09 -10.20
N PHE A 304 -19.88 -22.77 -10.10
CA PHE A 304 -20.58 -21.90 -11.02
C PHE A 304 -19.64 -20.84 -11.57
N SER A 305 -19.79 -20.50 -12.84
CA SER A 305 -19.08 -19.41 -13.50
C SER A 305 -20.09 -18.44 -14.10
N LEU A 306 -19.68 -17.19 -14.31
CA LEU A 306 -20.52 -16.17 -14.91
C LEU A 306 -20.03 -15.84 -16.31
N LEU A 307 -20.98 -15.69 -17.23
CA LEU A 307 -20.78 -15.07 -18.53
C LEU A 307 -21.57 -13.77 -18.56
N TRP A 308 -21.03 -12.70 -19.14
CA TRP A 308 -21.76 -11.44 -19.29
C TRP A 308 -21.23 -10.59 -20.45
N THR A 309 -22.04 -9.62 -20.88
CA THR A 309 -21.68 -8.61 -21.86
C THR A 309 -21.55 -7.27 -21.14
N ASP A 310 -20.41 -6.60 -21.22
CA ASP A 310 -20.21 -5.31 -20.56
C ASP A 310 -20.96 -4.16 -21.28
N PRO A 311 -21.01 -2.95 -20.70
CA PRO A 311 -21.70 -1.81 -21.32
C PRO A 311 -21.17 -1.45 -22.72
N ASP A 312 -19.90 -1.74 -22.99
CA ASP A 312 -19.22 -1.47 -24.26
C ASP A 312 -19.45 -2.58 -25.31
N GLY A 313 -20.15 -3.66 -24.93
CA GLY A 313 -20.53 -4.76 -25.82
C GLY A 313 -19.50 -5.89 -25.90
N VAL A 314 -18.55 -5.96 -24.97
CA VAL A 314 -17.55 -7.04 -24.91
C VAL A 314 -18.07 -8.18 -24.06
N HIS A 315 -17.93 -9.40 -24.58
CA HIS A 315 -18.30 -10.62 -23.87
C HIS A 315 -17.18 -11.08 -22.94
N TRP A 316 -17.54 -11.41 -21.71
CA TRP A 316 -16.64 -11.80 -20.64
C TRP A 316 -17.07 -13.12 -19.99
N ALA A 317 -16.09 -13.78 -19.41
CA ALA A 317 -16.26 -14.96 -18.58
C ALA A 317 -15.53 -14.77 -17.25
N SER A 318 -16.09 -15.29 -16.17
CA SER A 318 -15.48 -15.20 -14.85
C SER A 318 -14.18 -16.00 -14.81
N ALA A 319 -13.10 -15.38 -14.35
CA ALA A 319 -11.79 -16.01 -14.24
C ALA A 319 -11.65 -17.01 -13.07
N VAL A 320 -12.71 -17.20 -12.27
CA VAL A 320 -12.79 -18.13 -11.14
C VAL A 320 -14.16 -18.80 -11.08
N GLY A 321 -14.24 -19.95 -10.42
CA GLY A 321 -15.50 -20.58 -10.06
C GLY A 321 -16.01 -20.09 -8.70
N TYR A 322 -17.33 -20.11 -8.52
CA TYR A 322 -18.06 -19.68 -7.34
C TYR A 322 -18.93 -20.82 -6.80
N ASP A 323 -19.23 -20.79 -5.49
CA ASP A 323 -20.41 -21.46 -4.96
C ASP A 323 -21.71 -20.74 -5.41
N GLU A 324 -22.86 -21.43 -5.35
CA GLU A 324 -24.16 -20.90 -5.82
C GLU A 324 -24.54 -19.54 -5.19
N PRO A 325 -24.48 -19.34 -3.85
CA PRO A 325 -24.70 -18.04 -3.25
C PRO A 325 -23.75 -16.94 -3.74
N SER A 326 -22.46 -17.25 -3.88
CA SER A 326 -21.46 -16.29 -4.37
C SER A 326 -21.68 -15.94 -5.84
N ALA A 327 -22.10 -16.89 -6.67
CA ALA A 327 -22.45 -16.65 -8.07
C ALA A 327 -23.67 -15.72 -8.18
N ALA A 328 -24.71 -15.94 -7.37
CA ALA A 328 -25.90 -15.08 -7.33
C ALA A 328 -25.57 -13.65 -6.89
N ARG A 329 -24.69 -13.49 -5.88
CA ARG A 329 -24.22 -12.16 -5.45
C ARG A 329 -23.45 -11.46 -6.58
N ARG A 330 -22.55 -12.18 -7.24
CA ARG A 330 -21.74 -11.63 -8.33
C ARG A 330 -22.57 -11.26 -9.56
N GLN A 331 -23.62 -12.03 -9.86
CA GLN A 331 -24.57 -11.70 -10.94
C GLN A 331 -25.22 -10.35 -10.67
N LYS A 332 -25.72 -10.13 -9.46
CA LYS A 332 -26.33 -8.85 -9.08
C LYS A 332 -25.36 -7.67 -9.19
N GLU A 333 -24.11 -7.85 -8.76
CA GLU A 333 -23.07 -6.82 -8.91
C GLU A 333 -22.81 -6.44 -10.38
N LEU A 334 -22.83 -7.42 -11.30
CA LEU A 334 -22.65 -7.18 -12.73
C LEU A 334 -23.86 -6.46 -13.34
N GLU A 335 -25.08 -6.85 -12.95
CA GLU A 335 -26.32 -6.20 -13.38
C GLU A 335 -26.38 -4.74 -12.87
N ASP A 336 -26.04 -4.49 -11.61
CA ASP A 336 -25.97 -3.15 -11.01
C ASP A 336 -24.90 -2.27 -11.69
N ALA A 337 -23.84 -2.89 -12.24
CA ALA A 337 -22.79 -2.22 -13.02
C ALA A 337 -23.19 -1.97 -14.50
N GLY A 338 -24.42 -2.30 -14.91
CA GLY A 338 -24.90 -2.10 -16.27
C GLY A 338 -24.48 -3.18 -17.28
N CYS A 339 -23.94 -4.30 -16.82
CA CYS A 339 -23.67 -5.46 -17.68
C CYS A 339 -24.99 -6.11 -18.08
N ARG A 340 -25.02 -6.68 -19.29
CA ARG A 340 -26.18 -7.34 -19.90
C ARG A 340 -25.88 -8.82 -20.13
N GLU A 341 -26.92 -9.63 -20.33
CA GLU A 341 -26.78 -11.06 -20.63
C GLU A 341 -25.98 -11.85 -19.56
N VAL A 342 -26.13 -11.47 -18.28
CA VAL A 342 -25.42 -12.12 -17.17
C VAL A 342 -25.99 -13.52 -16.92
N GLU A 343 -25.26 -14.55 -17.30
CA GLU A 343 -25.64 -15.97 -17.17
C GLU A 343 -24.76 -16.68 -16.14
N ILE A 344 -25.37 -17.40 -15.20
CA ILE A 344 -24.66 -18.33 -14.31
C ILE A 344 -24.69 -19.72 -14.94
N ILE A 345 -23.52 -20.32 -15.15
CA ILE A 345 -23.37 -21.67 -15.68
C ILE A 345 -22.67 -22.58 -14.69
N GLU A 346 -23.15 -23.82 -14.55
CA GLU A 346 -22.48 -24.86 -13.76
C GLU A 346 -21.21 -25.33 -14.50
N THR A 347 -20.07 -25.29 -13.83
CA THR A 347 -18.75 -25.64 -14.38
C THR A 347 -18.08 -26.73 -13.56
N GLU A 348 -17.27 -27.56 -14.23
CA GLU A 348 -16.44 -28.53 -13.51
C GLU A 348 -15.34 -27.80 -12.70
N PRO A 349 -14.96 -28.30 -11.52
CA PRO A 349 -13.88 -27.71 -10.73
C PRO A 349 -12.59 -27.54 -11.53
N GLY A 350 -12.16 -26.28 -11.68
CA GLY A 350 -10.93 -25.92 -12.39
C GLY A 350 -11.09 -25.65 -13.88
N GLN A 351 -12.30 -25.79 -14.44
CA GLN A 351 -12.60 -25.39 -15.81
C GLN A 351 -13.17 -23.97 -15.83
N LEU A 352 -12.59 -23.11 -16.67
CA LEU A 352 -13.13 -21.77 -16.94
C LEU A 352 -13.80 -21.79 -18.31
N PRO A 353 -15.01 -21.22 -18.43
CA PRO A 353 -15.69 -21.12 -19.71
C PRO A 353 -15.05 -20.02 -20.57
N ASP A 354 -15.03 -20.21 -21.89
CA ASP A 354 -14.67 -19.13 -22.81
C ASP A 354 -15.82 -18.11 -22.88
N PRO A 355 -15.54 -16.82 -23.05
CA PRO A 355 -16.57 -15.83 -23.35
C PRO A 355 -17.26 -16.24 -24.66
N ARG A 356 -18.58 -16.46 -24.63
CA ARG A 356 -19.32 -16.74 -25.88
C ARG A 356 -19.35 -15.46 -26.73
N PRO A 357 -19.16 -15.56 -28.06
CA PRO A 357 -19.17 -14.42 -28.96
C PRO A 357 -20.57 -13.86 -29.23
#